data_AF-A0A8T6H2B2-F1
#
_entry.id   AF-A0A8T6H2B2-F1
#
_cell.length_a   1.000
_cell.length_b   1.000
_cell.length_c   1.000
_cell.angle_alpha   90.00
_cell.angle_beta   90.00
_cell.angle_gamma   90.00
#
_symmetry.space_group_name_H-M   'P 1'
#
loop_
_entity.id
_entity.type
_entity.pdbx_description
1 polymer ?
#
loop_
_entity_poly.entity_id
_entity_poly.type
_entity_poly.pdbx_seq_one_letter_code
_entity_poly.pdbx_strand_id
1 'polypeptide(L)'
;MPRASSSFPHPLYEEYVLKPFFQDAKNYYYHPMLAANRAHAVMLYRCGIITRANAAALLKALARVEAAGVEKLAYRSGVEDLFFAVENRLIELAGAEFGGNLQLARSRNDLGYALTRLALRPALVDAADALISLRESLLAFAREHLETLMPGYTHTQPAQPTTMAHYVAGILACLQRDSARLRFAFATNNQSPLGAAALTGTAFPIDRELSARLLGFDGIQLSTYDSIGASDNMTDVAGALSTLGVNLSRFTKDMLFWATQESGAIRIDEGFLQISSIMPQKRNPVVLEHLRARVSRMLAQAQGTTLQCHNIPFGDTQDIEDEIIPLLFGSLETAVEISRLYAAVVDTLGVNVEHLRQRAIAGFTTVTELADTLVREAGLPFRQAHSLVSALVRHAQAQTLAPRDLTADDLRNVALDTLGREVELSDGAFARALDPRAFVESRDLPGGAAPRATAAVLEAQAQVIGDDRDWLAETQAALAAAAQLLNSEVQALIR
;
A
#
# COMPACT_ATOMS: atom_id res chain seq x y z
N MET A 1 -36.82 -19.25 38.44
CA MET A 1 -35.49 -19.85 38.22
C MET A 1 -34.45 -18.82 38.64
N PRO A 2 -33.46 -19.16 39.49
CA PRO A 2 -32.38 -18.22 39.79
C PRO A 2 -31.67 -17.89 38.48
N ARG A 3 -31.53 -16.60 38.17
CA ARG A 3 -30.75 -16.13 37.01
C ARG A 3 -29.32 -16.65 37.17
N ALA A 4 -28.82 -17.34 36.15
CA ALA A 4 -27.47 -17.90 36.15
C ALA A 4 -26.41 -16.79 36.27
N SER A 5 -25.44 -17.03 37.16
CA SER A 5 -24.15 -16.35 37.40
C SER A 5 -24.15 -14.87 37.82
N SER A 6 -23.70 -14.61 39.05
CA SER A 6 -23.40 -13.28 39.62
C SER A 6 -21.91 -12.92 39.59
N SER A 7 -21.08 -13.66 38.85
CA SER A 7 -19.64 -13.43 38.76
C SER A 7 -19.23 -13.01 37.35
N PHE A 8 -18.44 -11.95 37.26
CA PHE A 8 -17.79 -11.52 36.02
C PHE A 8 -16.62 -12.47 35.68
N PRO A 9 -16.43 -12.79 34.39
CA PRO A 9 -17.31 -12.53 33.26
C PRO A 9 -18.43 -13.58 33.11
N HIS A 10 -19.46 -13.25 32.33
CA HIS A 10 -20.41 -14.26 31.85
C HIS A 10 -19.68 -15.28 30.95
N PRO A 11 -19.95 -16.60 31.02
CA PRO A 11 -19.19 -17.61 30.26
C PRO A 11 -19.14 -17.37 28.75
N LEU A 12 -20.24 -16.92 28.12
CA LEU A 12 -20.26 -16.60 26.69
C LEU A 12 -19.50 -15.31 26.34
N TYR A 13 -19.44 -14.34 27.27
CA TYR A 13 -18.65 -13.13 27.07
C TYR A 13 -17.16 -13.45 27.18
N GLU A 14 -16.80 -14.32 28.13
CA GLU A 14 -15.44 -14.86 28.24
C GLU A 14 -15.02 -15.63 26.98
N GLU A 15 -15.88 -16.52 26.48
CA GLU A 15 -15.56 -17.40 25.34
C GLU A 15 -15.46 -16.65 24.02
N TYR A 16 -16.42 -15.77 23.72
CA TYR A 16 -16.55 -15.16 22.40
C TYR A 16 -15.92 -13.77 22.29
N VAL A 17 -15.60 -13.12 23.41
CA VAL A 17 -15.12 -11.73 23.40
C VAL A 17 -13.77 -11.65 24.12
N LEU A 18 -13.73 -11.85 25.44
CA LEU A 18 -12.52 -11.59 26.22
C LEU A 18 -11.34 -12.50 25.87
N LYS A 19 -11.56 -13.81 25.66
CA LYS A 19 -10.48 -14.74 25.30
C LYS A 19 -9.88 -14.47 23.92
N PRO A 20 -10.69 -14.33 22.84
CA PRO A 20 -10.17 -13.91 21.54
C PRO A 20 -9.38 -12.61 21.61
N PHE A 21 -9.94 -11.58 22.25
CA PHE A 21 -9.29 -10.27 22.34
C PHE A 21 -8.02 -10.30 23.16
N PHE A 22 -7.98 -11.06 24.25
CA PHE A 22 -6.75 -11.26 25.00
C PHE A 22 -5.65 -11.88 24.12
N GLN A 23 -6.01 -12.79 23.20
CA GLN A 23 -5.06 -13.38 22.28
C GLN A 23 -4.60 -12.39 21.20
N ASP A 24 -5.50 -11.57 20.66
CA ASP A 24 -5.12 -10.51 19.72
C ASP A 24 -4.24 -9.45 20.38
N ALA A 25 -4.60 -8.99 21.59
CA ALA A 25 -3.77 -8.08 22.37
C ALA A 25 -2.39 -8.68 22.69
N LYS A 26 -2.28 -9.99 22.95
CA LYS A 26 -0.96 -10.65 23.07
C LYS A 26 -0.15 -10.55 21.80
N ASN A 27 -0.78 -10.77 20.64
CA ASN A 27 -0.11 -10.77 19.35
C ASN A 27 0.39 -9.36 18.98
N TYR A 28 -0.45 -8.34 19.16
CA TYR A 28 -0.15 -6.99 18.68
C TYR A 28 0.37 -6.04 19.77
N TYR A 29 -0.09 -6.16 21.01
CA TYR A 29 0.12 -5.14 22.06
C TYR A 29 1.11 -5.52 23.14
N TYR A 30 1.56 -6.78 23.24
CA TYR A 30 2.51 -7.18 24.28
C TYR A 30 3.80 -6.34 24.29
N HIS A 31 4.50 -6.26 23.15
CA HIS A 31 5.73 -5.48 23.05
C HIS A 31 5.50 -3.96 23.18
N PRO A 32 4.51 -3.36 22.49
CA PRO A 32 4.11 -1.97 22.73
C PRO A 32 3.82 -1.65 24.19
N MET A 33 3.15 -2.56 24.91
CA MET A 33 2.75 -2.35 26.31
C MET A 33 3.96 -2.35 27.23
N LEU A 34 4.92 -3.24 27.03
CA LEU A 34 6.16 -3.23 27.80
C LEU A 34 6.96 -1.94 27.55
N ALA A 35 7.06 -1.47 26.31
CA ALA A 35 7.73 -0.22 25.98
C ALA A 35 7.02 0.98 26.63
N ALA A 36 5.69 1.09 26.48
CA ALA A 36 4.89 2.16 27.06
C ALA A 36 4.98 2.17 28.60
N ASN A 37 4.95 1.01 29.24
CA ASN A 37 5.10 0.89 30.69
C ASN A 37 6.51 1.31 31.17
N ARG A 38 7.57 0.96 30.43
CA ARG A 38 8.93 1.42 30.73
C ARG A 38 9.05 2.93 30.62
N ALA A 39 8.57 3.50 29.52
CA ALA A 39 8.61 4.94 29.28
C ALA A 39 7.82 5.71 30.35
N HIS A 40 6.64 5.20 30.74
CA HIS A 40 5.82 5.80 31.78
C HIS A 40 6.50 5.76 33.15
N ALA A 41 7.11 4.63 33.54
CA ALA A 41 7.87 4.54 34.79
C ALA A 41 9.05 5.51 34.85
N VAL A 42 9.78 5.68 33.73
CA VAL A 42 10.85 6.69 33.60
C VAL A 42 10.27 8.09 33.76
N MET A 43 9.17 8.41 33.07
CA MET A 43 8.52 9.72 33.14
C MET A 43 8.04 10.05 34.55
N LEU A 44 7.37 9.12 35.24
CA LEU A 44 6.90 9.31 36.62
C LEU A 44 8.06 9.64 37.56
N TYR A 45 9.21 8.97 37.41
CA TYR A 45 10.40 9.26 38.19
C TYR A 45 10.98 10.64 37.85
N ARG A 46 11.13 10.96 36.56
CA ARG A 46 11.69 12.24 36.10
C ARG A 46 10.84 13.44 36.56
N CYS A 47 9.54 13.26 36.68
CA CYS A 47 8.60 14.27 37.18
C CYS A 47 8.50 14.29 38.73
N GLY A 48 9.26 13.44 39.43
CA GLY A 48 9.23 13.38 40.90
C GLY A 48 7.95 12.80 41.50
N ILE A 49 7.12 12.12 40.69
CA ILE A 49 5.85 11.51 41.13
C ILE A 49 6.11 10.22 41.92
N ILE A 50 7.15 9.47 41.54
CA ILE A 50 7.61 8.28 42.25
C ILE A 50 9.09 8.37 42.61
N THR A 51 9.49 7.67 43.67
CA THR A 51 10.89 7.60 44.10
C THR A 51 11.73 6.75 43.15
N ARG A 52 13.06 6.93 43.16
CA ARG A 52 13.99 6.08 42.41
C ARG A 52 13.82 4.59 42.76
N ALA A 53 13.61 4.27 44.04
CA ALA A 53 13.43 2.90 44.50
C ALA A 53 12.17 2.26 43.90
N ASN A 54 11.06 3.01 43.85
CA ASN A 54 9.81 2.56 43.23
C ASN A 54 10.01 2.32 41.71
N ALA A 55 10.59 3.30 41.00
CA ALA A 55 10.87 3.18 39.58
C ALA A 55 11.78 1.98 39.26
N ALA A 56 12.86 1.78 40.04
CA ALA A 56 13.75 0.64 39.88
C ALA A 56 13.03 -0.70 40.09
N ALA A 57 12.12 -0.79 41.07
CA ALA A 57 11.33 -1.98 41.33
C ALA A 57 10.38 -2.29 40.17
N LEU A 58 9.64 -1.29 39.67
CA LEU A 58 8.75 -1.41 38.51
C LEU A 58 9.51 -1.87 37.26
N LEU A 59 10.65 -1.24 36.96
CA LEU A 59 11.45 -1.57 35.78
C LEU A 59 12.07 -2.97 35.86
N LYS A 60 12.53 -3.40 37.05
CA LYS A 60 12.98 -4.78 37.29
C LYS A 60 11.85 -5.79 37.14
N ALA A 61 10.64 -5.47 37.60
CA ALA A 61 9.46 -6.31 37.42
C ALA A 61 9.08 -6.43 35.94
N LEU A 62 9.05 -5.33 35.20
CA LEU A 62 8.83 -5.32 33.75
C LEU A 62 9.86 -6.16 32.99
N ALA A 63 11.14 -6.07 33.36
CA ALA A 63 12.19 -6.92 32.78
C ALA A 63 11.96 -8.42 33.05
N ARG A 64 11.43 -8.78 34.22
CA ARG A 64 11.05 -10.18 34.53
C ARG A 64 9.83 -10.64 33.73
N VAL A 65 8.84 -9.76 33.50
CA VAL A 65 7.68 -10.07 32.64
C VAL A 65 8.13 -10.30 31.20
N GLU A 66 8.99 -9.44 30.68
CA GLU A 66 9.56 -9.59 29.33
C GLU A 66 10.37 -10.89 29.21
N ALA A 67 11.26 -11.16 30.16
CA ALA A 67 12.10 -12.37 30.15
C ALA A 67 11.31 -13.68 30.28
N ALA A 68 10.13 -13.64 30.91
CA ALA A 68 9.23 -14.80 30.99
C ALA A 68 8.57 -15.12 29.64
N GLY A 69 8.47 -14.15 28.74
CA GLY A 69 7.85 -14.27 27.43
C GLY A 69 6.32 -14.17 27.46
N VAL A 70 5.75 -13.79 26.31
CA VAL A 70 4.31 -13.58 26.10
C VAL A 70 3.46 -14.83 26.40
N GLU A 71 4.01 -16.03 26.18
CA GLU A 71 3.32 -17.30 26.44
C GLU A 71 3.00 -17.57 27.91
N LYS A 72 3.72 -16.91 28.83
CA LYS A 72 3.42 -17.01 30.27
C LYS A 72 2.25 -16.13 30.69
N LEU A 73 1.78 -15.23 29.82
CA LEU A 73 0.53 -14.50 29.99
C LEU A 73 -0.58 -15.33 29.36
N ALA A 74 -1.31 -16.04 30.21
CA ALA A 74 -2.51 -16.77 29.84
C ALA A 74 -3.74 -16.02 30.38
N TYR A 75 -4.82 -16.02 29.60
CA TYR A 75 -6.09 -15.48 30.04
C TYR A 75 -6.55 -16.23 31.30
N ARG A 76 -7.03 -15.47 32.31
CA ARG A 76 -7.58 -16.02 33.55
C ARG A 76 -8.97 -15.45 33.73
N SER A 77 -9.96 -16.33 33.96
CA SER A 77 -11.33 -15.87 34.25
C SER A 77 -11.33 -14.93 35.45
N GLY A 78 -12.06 -13.81 35.33
CA GLY A 78 -12.07 -12.70 36.29
C GLY A 78 -11.00 -11.63 36.04
N VAL A 79 -10.07 -11.84 35.10
CA VAL A 79 -9.16 -10.80 34.58
C VAL A 79 -9.66 -10.37 33.22
N GLU A 80 -10.04 -9.10 33.09
CA GLU A 80 -10.75 -8.58 31.92
C GLU A 80 -9.91 -8.65 30.64
N ASP A 81 -8.66 -8.16 30.69
CA ASP A 81 -7.83 -7.95 29.50
C ASP A 81 -6.32 -8.18 29.78
N LEU A 82 -5.51 -7.98 28.73
CA LEU A 82 -4.05 -8.06 28.84
C LEU A 82 -3.47 -7.01 29.81
N PHE A 83 -4.07 -5.83 29.88
CA PHE A 83 -3.62 -4.76 30.76
C PHE A 83 -3.65 -5.21 32.22
N PHE A 84 -4.78 -5.73 32.70
CA PHE A 84 -4.91 -6.21 34.08
C PHE A 84 -4.07 -7.46 34.33
N ALA A 85 -3.87 -8.32 33.34
CA ALA A 85 -2.98 -9.47 33.48
C ALA A 85 -1.52 -9.02 33.72
N VAL A 86 -1.05 -8.03 32.97
CA VAL A 86 0.29 -7.46 33.16
C VAL A 86 0.39 -6.70 34.48
N GLU A 87 -0.61 -5.89 34.82
CA GLU A 87 -0.65 -5.14 36.09
C GLU A 87 -0.59 -6.07 37.32
N ASN A 88 -1.45 -7.08 37.37
CA ASN A 88 -1.45 -8.05 38.47
C ASN A 88 -0.08 -8.70 38.61
N ARG A 89 0.54 -9.05 37.48
CA ARG A 89 1.88 -9.65 37.48
C ARG A 89 2.94 -8.67 37.97
N LEU A 90 2.84 -7.38 37.65
CA LEU A 90 3.75 -6.36 38.13
C LEU A 90 3.59 -6.13 39.64
N ILE A 91 2.36 -6.12 40.16
CA ILE A 91 2.08 -6.03 41.60
C ILE A 91 2.67 -7.22 42.35
N GLU A 92 2.49 -8.45 41.83
CA GLU A 92 3.09 -9.66 42.40
C GLU A 92 4.63 -9.58 42.46
N LEU A 93 5.27 -8.97 41.46
CA LEU A 93 6.72 -8.94 41.32
C LEU A 93 7.39 -7.75 42.02
N ALA A 94 6.76 -6.58 42.01
CA ALA A 94 7.28 -5.34 42.58
C ALA A 94 6.79 -5.08 44.02
N GLY A 95 5.76 -5.81 44.47
CA GLY A 95 5.07 -5.58 45.73
C GLY A 95 3.96 -4.54 45.60
N ALA A 96 2.91 -4.67 46.41
CA ALA A 96 1.71 -3.83 46.33
C ALA A 96 1.97 -2.32 46.51
N GLU A 97 2.97 -1.96 47.32
CA GLU A 97 3.37 -0.57 47.56
C GLU A 97 3.97 0.10 46.31
N PHE A 98 4.59 -0.68 45.41
CA PHE A 98 5.26 -0.15 44.22
C PHE A 98 4.52 -0.45 42.92
N GLY A 99 4.03 -1.68 42.75
CA GLY A 99 3.43 -2.16 41.50
C GLY A 99 2.25 -1.34 41.01
N GLY A 100 1.36 -0.94 41.92
CA GLY A 100 0.17 -0.14 41.57
C GLY A 100 0.49 1.29 41.14
N ASN A 101 1.66 1.82 41.51
CA ASN A 101 2.01 3.21 41.19
C ASN A 101 2.32 3.42 39.70
N LEU A 102 2.47 2.35 38.91
CA LEU A 102 2.64 2.47 37.46
C LEU A 102 1.44 3.13 36.78
N GLN A 103 0.22 3.04 37.35
CA GLN A 103 -0.95 3.68 36.74
C GLN A 103 -1.18 5.12 37.17
N LEU A 104 -0.32 5.69 38.03
CA LEU A 104 -0.43 7.10 38.37
C LEU A 104 -0.40 7.94 37.09
N ALA A 105 -1.35 8.88 36.99
CA ALA A 105 -1.46 9.83 35.89
C ALA A 105 -1.74 9.22 34.49
N ARG A 106 -2.30 8.00 34.41
CA ARG A 106 -2.61 7.30 33.14
C ARG A 106 -3.95 6.55 33.23
N SER A 107 -4.56 6.26 32.09
CA SER A 107 -5.75 5.38 31.99
C SER A 107 -5.48 4.21 31.04
N ARG A 108 -6.42 3.27 30.99
CA ARG A 108 -6.47 2.29 29.90
C ARG A 108 -6.75 2.95 28.55
N ASN A 109 -7.51 4.04 28.53
CA ASN A 109 -7.91 4.77 27.32
C ASN A 109 -6.69 5.31 26.56
N ASP A 110 -5.95 6.26 27.15
CA ASP A 110 -4.77 6.83 26.49
C ASP A 110 -3.66 5.82 26.25
N LEU A 111 -3.53 4.82 27.13
CA LEU A 111 -2.64 3.69 26.88
C LEU A 111 -3.10 2.88 25.67
N GLY A 112 -4.36 2.46 25.57
CA GLY A 112 -4.93 1.66 24.48
C GLY A 112 -4.66 2.29 23.12
N TYR A 113 -4.99 3.58 22.98
CA TYR A 113 -4.67 4.34 21.76
C TYR A 113 -3.15 4.39 21.48
N ALA A 114 -2.31 4.53 22.51
CA ALA A 114 -0.86 4.48 22.33
C ALA A 114 -0.39 3.09 21.88
N LEU A 115 -0.96 2.01 22.41
CA LEU A 115 -0.62 0.63 22.03
C LEU A 115 -0.97 0.36 20.57
N THR A 116 -2.18 0.76 20.15
CA THR A 116 -2.62 0.68 18.75
C THR A 116 -1.62 1.40 17.84
N ARG A 117 -1.27 2.65 18.16
CA ARG A 117 -0.35 3.45 17.34
C ARG A 117 1.06 2.86 17.29
N LEU A 118 1.58 2.41 18.42
CA LEU A 118 2.90 1.76 18.50
C LEU A 118 2.94 0.44 17.73
N ALA A 119 1.84 -0.32 17.72
CA ALA A 119 1.72 -1.57 16.98
C ALA A 119 1.55 -1.35 15.47
N LEU A 120 0.77 -0.34 15.05
CA LEU A 120 0.59 -0.01 13.63
C LEU A 120 1.85 0.53 12.98
N ARG A 121 2.69 1.21 13.77
CA ARG A 121 3.91 1.86 13.26
C ARG A 121 4.85 0.92 12.49
N PRO A 122 5.31 -0.23 13.03
CA PRO A 122 6.12 -1.17 12.25
C PRO A 122 5.35 -1.77 11.07
N ALA A 123 4.06 -2.06 11.20
CA ALA A 123 3.25 -2.60 10.10
C ALA A 123 3.13 -1.61 8.92
N LEU A 124 3.05 -0.30 9.20
CA LEU A 124 3.09 0.75 8.18
C LEU A 124 4.45 0.89 7.52
N VAL A 125 5.53 0.80 8.30
CA VAL A 125 6.92 0.78 7.79
C VAL A 125 7.12 -0.40 6.86
N ASP A 126 6.66 -1.60 7.25
CA ASP A 126 6.77 -2.82 6.43
C ASP A 126 5.94 -2.72 5.14
N ALA A 127 4.72 -2.16 5.22
CA ALA A 127 3.88 -1.94 4.03
C ALA A 127 4.51 -0.92 3.07
N ALA A 128 5.09 0.16 3.60
CA ALA A 128 5.80 1.15 2.80
C ALA A 128 7.04 0.54 2.13
N ASP A 129 7.87 -0.20 2.88
CA ASP A 129 9.04 -0.89 2.36
C ASP A 129 8.68 -1.87 1.23
N ALA A 130 7.65 -2.68 1.44
CA ALA A 130 7.19 -3.63 0.43
C ALA A 130 6.67 -2.94 -0.85
N LEU A 131 5.97 -1.81 -0.71
CA LEU A 131 5.50 -1.03 -1.85
C LEU A 131 6.65 -0.34 -2.60
N ILE A 132 7.65 0.19 -1.88
CA ILE A 132 8.85 0.78 -2.49
C ILE A 132 9.60 -0.29 -3.28
N SER A 133 9.76 -1.48 -2.70
CA SER A 133 10.42 -2.63 -3.36
C SER A 133 9.69 -3.06 -4.63
N LEU A 134 8.35 -3.10 -4.62
CA LEU A 134 7.56 -3.33 -5.84
C LEU A 134 7.82 -2.26 -6.91
N ARG A 135 7.89 -0.99 -6.52
CA ARG A 135 8.18 0.11 -7.45
C ARG A 135 9.59 -0.01 -8.03
N GLU A 136 10.57 -0.49 -7.27
CA GLU A 136 11.91 -0.77 -7.79
C GLU A 136 11.91 -1.88 -8.85
N SER A 137 11.23 -3.00 -8.59
CA SER A 137 11.04 -4.08 -9.57
C SER A 137 10.36 -3.59 -10.85
N LEU A 138 9.28 -2.81 -10.72
CA LEU A 138 8.58 -2.23 -11.87
C LEU A 138 9.45 -1.22 -12.64
N LEU A 139 10.27 -0.43 -11.94
CA LEU A 139 11.20 0.51 -12.57
C LEU A 139 12.28 -0.22 -13.36
N ALA A 140 12.85 -1.29 -12.80
CA ALA A 140 13.83 -2.14 -13.49
C ALA A 140 13.20 -2.75 -14.75
N PHE A 141 12.03 -3.38 -14.62
CA PHE A 141 11.27 -3.94 -15.73
C PHE A 141 10.95 -2.89 -16.82
N ALA A 142 10.52 -1.69 -16.42
CA ALA A 142 10.25 -0.62 -17.38
C ALA A 142 11.50 -0.17 -18.14
N ARG A 143 12.66 -0.10 -17.47
CA ARG A 143 13.94 0.28 -18.12
C ARG A 143 14.34 -0.74 -19.18
N GLU A 144 14.15 -2.04 -18.92
CA GLU A 144 14.44 -3.11 -19.89
C GLU A 144 13.52 -3.06 -21.11
N HIS A 145 12.30 -2.54 -20.94
CA HIS A 145 11.25 -2.54 -21.97
C HIS A 145 10.97 -1.16 -22.59
N LEU A 146 11.95 -0.23 -22.53
CA LEU A 146 11.83 1.13 -23.07
C LEU A 146 11.38 1.19 -24.54
N GLU A 147 11.85 0.25 -25.36
CA GLU A 147 11.52 0.18 -26.79
C GLU A 147 10.55 -0.95 -27.15
N THR A 148 10.04 -1.70 -26.16
CA THR A 148 9.14 -2.83 -26.43
C THR A 148 7.78 -2.32 -26.87
N LEU A 149 7.58 -2.26 -28.20
CA LEU A 149 6.32 -1.82 -28.81
C LEU A 149 5.16 -2.73 -28.42
N MET A 150 4.02 -2.12 -28.09
CA MET A 150 2.76 -2.80 -27.84
C MET A 150 1.58 -1.91 -28.27
N PRO A 151 0.40 -2.49 -28.56
CA PRO A 151 -0.81 -1.69 -28.67
C PRO A 151 -1.19 -1.11 -27.30
N GLY A 152 -1.49 0.18 -27.25
CA GLY A 152 -2.21 0.80 -26.14
C GLY A 152 -3.71 0.49 -26.26
N TYR A 153 -4.42 0.47 -25.13
CA TYR A 153 -5.83 0.09 -25.11
C TYR A 153 -6.72 1.17 -24.50
N THR A 154 -7.85 1.44 -25.15
CA THR A 154 -8.96 2.23 -24.61
C THR A 154 -10.26 1.51 -24.89
N HIS A 155 -11.20 1.46 -23.94
CA HIS A 155 -12.44 0.68 -24.07
C HIS A 155 -12.19 -0.79 -24.46
N THR A 156 -11.10 -1.38 -23.97
CA THR A 156 -10.66 -2.76 -24.29
C THR A 156 -10.35 -3.01 -25.77
N GLN A 157 -10.19 -1.95 -26.57
CA GLN A 157 -9.79 -2.03 -27.97
C GLN A 157 -8.40 -1.43 -28.18
N PRO A 158 -7.60 -1.96 -29.12
CA PRO A 158 -6.35 -1.32 -29.54
C PRO A 158 -6.63 0.12 -30.01
N ALA A 159 -5.88 1.07 -29.47
CA ALA A 159 -6.01 2.48 -29.76
C ALA A 159 -4.83 2.98 -30.58
N GLN A 160 -3.68 3.17 -29.95
CA GLN A 160 -2.45 3.70 -30.56
C GLN A 160 -1.25 2.86 -30.14
N PRO A 161 -0.18 2.78 -30.94
CA PRO A 161 1.08 2.19 -30.50
C PRO A 161 1.66 2.92 -29.29
N THR A 162 2.22 2.15 -28.36
CA THR A 162 2.96 2.62 -27.18
C THR A 162 4.10 1.66 -26.90
N THR A 163 4.85 1.88 -25.82
CA THR A 163 5.81 0.91 -25.29
C THR A 163 5.32 0.30 -23.97
N MET A 164 5.80 -0.90 -23.66
CA MET A 164 5.57 -1.54 -22.35
C MET A 164 6.09 -0.67 -21.21
N ALA A 165 7.25 -0.04 -21.38
CA ALA A 165 7.76 0.92 -20.41
C ALA A 165 6.82 2.10 -20.16
N HIS A 166 6.18 2.64 -21.20
CA HIS A 166 5.26 3.76 -21.05
C HIS A 166 4.00 3.35 -20.26
N TYR A 167 3.48 2.13 -20.46
CA TYR A 167 2.41 1.58 -19.61
C TYR A 167 2.86 1.47 -18.16
N VAL A 168 4.02 0.85 -17.91
CA VAL A 168 4.54 0.63 -16.55
C VAL A 168 4.89 1.95 -15.86
N ALA A 169 5.37 2.95 -16.58
CA ALA A 169 5.56 4.31 -16.06
C ALA A 169 4.26 4.91 -15.51
N GLY A 170 3.12 4.64 -16.17
CA GLY A 170 1.79 5.00 -15.67
C GLY A 170 1.44 4.29 -14.36
N ILE A 171 1.76 2.99 -14.25
CA ILE A 171 1.58 2.22 -13.00
C ILE A 171 2.46 2.77 -11.87
N LEU A 172 3.75 3.03 -12.15
CA LEU A 172 4.69 3.62 -11.20
C LEU A 172 4.19 4.96 -10.65
N ALA A 173 3.69 5.84 -11.52
CA ALA A 173 3.14 7.13 -11.11
C ALA A 173 1.90 6.99 -10.20
N CYS A 174 1.08 5.95 -10.39
CA CYS A 174 0.00 5.62 -9.46
C CYS A 174 0.53 5.15 -8.10
N LEU A 175 1.46 4.21 -8.10
CA LEU A 175 2.04 3.65 -6.86
C LEU A 175 2.91 4.65 -6.08
N GLN A 176 3.49 5.64 -6.75
CA GLN A 176 4.13 6.80 -6.11
C GLN A 176 3.13 7.53 -5.20
N ARG A 177 1.93 7.82 -5.71
CA ARG A 177 0.89 8.49 -4.91
C ARG A 177 0.36 7.59 -3.80
N ASP A 178 0.40 6.27 -3.96
CA ASP A 178 0.04 5.34 -2.90
C ASP A 178 1.13 5.29 -1.81
N SER A 179 2.41 5.39 -2.17
CA SER A 179 3.52 5.54 -1.22
C SER A 179 3.36 6.82 -0.38
N ALA A 180 3.01 7.94 -1.03
CA ALA A 180 2.72 9.19 -0.32
C ALA A 180 1.54 9.06 0.67
N ARG A 181 0.51 8.27 0.35
CA ARG A 181 -0.62 8.01 1.27
C ARG A 181 -0.20 7.18 2.48
N LEU A 182 0.65 6.17 2.30
CA LEU A 182 1.18 5.39 3.43
C LEU A 182 2.05 6.27 4.34
N ARG A 183 2.86 7.16 3.77
CA ARG A 183 3.65 8.14 4.54
C ARG A 183 2.76 9.12 5.31
N PHE A 184 1.68 9.58 4.69
CA PHE A 184 0.68 10.40 5.36
C PHE A 184 0.03 9.66 6.54
N ALA A 185 -0.44 8.43 6.32
CA ALA A 185 -1.03 7.61 7.38
C ALA A 185 -0.03 7.33 8.52
N PHE A 186 1.25 7.11 8.19
CA PHE A 186 2.32 7.01 9.19
C PHE A 186 2.46 8.28 10.04
N ALA A 187 2.48 9.46 9.41
CA ALA A 187 2.62 10.73 10.11
C ALA A 187 1.42 11.00 11.05
N THR A 188 0.19 10.70 10.63
CA THR A 188 -1.00 10.75 11.49
C THR A 188 -0.89 9.76 12.66
N ASN A 189 -0.42 8.54 12.38
CA ASN A 189 -0.29 7.50 13.39
C ASN A 189 0.80 7.82 14.44
N ASN A 190 1.92 8.42 14.04
CA ASN A 190 3.10 8.63 14.88
C ASN A 190 3.02 9.88 15.81
N GLN A 191 1.83 10.20 16.31
CA GLN A 191 1.59 11.20 17.35
C GLN A 191 1.15 10.53 18.66
N SER A 192 1.71 10.97 19.80
CA SER A 192 1.48 10.33 21.10
C SER A 192 0.17 10.79 21.76
N PRO A 193 -0.74 9.87 22.13
CA PRO A 193 -1.94 10.20 22.91
C PRO A 193 -1.68 10.26 24.43
N LEU A 194 -0.52 9.78 24.89
CA LEU A 194 -0.24 9.57 26.32
C LEU A 194 -0.34 10.86 27.14
N GLY A 195 -0.91 10.73 28.33
CA GLY A 195 -1.17 11.85 29.24
C GLY A 195 -2.54 12.48 29.06
N ALA A 196 -3.37 11.96 28.14
CA ALA A 196 -4.80 12.23 28.13
C ALA A 196 -5.55 11.54 29.29
N ALA A 197 -4.92 10.54 29.92
CA ALA A 197 -5.53 9.68 30.93
C ALA A 197 -6.89 9.17 30.43
N ALA A 198 -7.97 9.35 31.21
CA ALA A 198 -9.29 8.92 30.78
C ALA A 198 -9.87 9.78 29.64
N LEU A 199 -9.62 11.10 29.67
CA LEU A 199 -10.18 12.06 28.72
C LEU A 199 -9.59 13.48 28.89
N THR A 200 -9.49 13.93 30.14
CA THR A 200 -9.24 15.35 30.50
C THR A 200 -7.79 15.63 30.92
N GLY A 201 -6.90 14.67 30.68
CA GLY A 201 -5.55 14.70 31.20
C GLY A 201 -5.50 14.41 32.70
N THR A 202 -4.54 15.02 33.38
CA THR A 202 -4.25 14.73 34.79
C THR A 202 -3.73 15.94 35.54
N ALA A 203 -4.00 16.00 36.84
CA ALA A 203 -3.47 17.04 37.73
C ALA A 203 -2.03 16.75 38.19
N PHE A 204 -1.50 15.56 37.91
CA PHE A 204 -0.08 15.26 38.13
C PHE A 204 0.78 16.07 37.14
N PRO A 205 1.95 16.58 37.55
CA PRO A 205 2.83 17.35 36.69
C PRO A 205 3.65 16.44 35.76
N ILE A 206 2.97 15.74 34.85
CA ILE A 206 3.60 14.82 33.89
C ILE A 206 4.27 15.55 32.72
N ASP A 207 5.29 14.92 32.13
CA ASP A 207 5.93 15.37 30.90
C ASP A 207 5.48 14.47 29.72
N ARG A 208 4.47 14.93 28.97
CA ARG A 208 3.94 14.21 27.80
C ARG A 208 4.97 14.09 26.68
N GLU A 209 5.79 15.13 26.50
CA GLU A 209 6.84 15.17 25.48
C GLU A 209 7.96 14.17 25.79
N LEU A 210 8.29 13.97 27.07
CA LEU A 210 9.23 12.93 27.48
C LEU A 210 8.72 11.54 27.09
N SER A 211 7.46 11.21 27.40
CA SER A 211 6.86 9.94 27.00
C SER A 211 6.86 9.76 25.48
N ALA A 212 6.51 10.81 24.72
CA ALA A 212 6.53 10.81 23.27
C ALA A 212 7.93 10.50 22.71
N ARG A 213 8.95 11.24 23.17
CA ARG A 213 10.35 11.05 22.76
C ARG A 213 10.89 9.66 23.10
N LEU A 214 10.62 9.16 24.31
CA LEU A 214 11.07 7.82 24.74
C LEU A 214 10.46 6.70 23.91
N LEU A 215 9.28 6.91 23.33
CA LEU A 215 8.57 5.93 22.52
C LEU A 215 8.72 6.17 21.01
N GLY A 216 9.49 7.18 20.60
CA GLY A 216 9.76 7.50 19.19
C GLY A 216 8.57 8.08 18.43
N PHE A 217 7.63 8.72 19.12
CA PHE A 217 6.60 9.53 18.47
C PHE A 217 7.22 10.86 18.01
N ASP A 218 6.69 11.43 16.91
CA ASP A 218 7.17 12.71 16.36
C ASP A 218 6.67 13.92 17.17
N GLY A 219 5.67 13.70 18.03
CA GLY A 219 5.09 14.71 18.91
C GLY A 219 3.94 14.15 19.74
N ILE A 220 3.20 15.05 20.38
CA ILE A 220 1.98 14.72 21.14
C ILE A 220 0.74 15.13 20.34
N GLN A 221 -0.35 14.39 20.53
CA GLN A 221 -1.68 14.91 20.21
C GLN A 221 -2.03 16.01 21.21
N LEU A 222 -2.20 17.24 20.73
CA LEU A 222 -2.35 18.41 21.60
C LEU A 222 -3.60 18.32 22.48
N SER A 223 -4.73 17.95 21.89
CA SER A 223 -6.00 17.79 22.60
C SER A 223 -6.07 16.42 23.26
N THR A 224 -6.30 16.39 24.57
CA THR A 224 -6.50 15.13 25.30
C THR A 224 -7.82 14.44 24.93
N TYR A 225 -8.82 15.19 24.48
CA TYR A 225 -10.09 14.63 24.03
C TYR A 225 -9.87 13.86 22.72
N ASP A 226 -9.34 14.54 21.71
CA ASP A 226 -8.85 13.97 20.44
C ASP A 226 -8.00 12.70 20.64
N SER A 227 -7.08 12.72 21.62
CA SER A 227 -6.17 11.60 21.92
C SER A 227 -6.88 10.27 22.21
N ILE A 228 -8.14 10.31 22.64
CA ILE A 228 -8.95 9.13 22.96
C ILE A 228 -10.30 9.10 22.24
N GLY A 229 -10.51 9.97 21.25
CA GLY A 229 -11.78 10.08 20.53
C GLY A 229 -11.67 10.07 19.00
N ALA A 230 -10.50 10.40 18.44
CA ALA A 230 -10.29 10.35 17.00
C ALA A 230 -9.85 8.95 16.53
N SER A 231 -10.31 8.56 15.33
CA SER A 231 -10.01 7.29 14.67
C SER A 231 -9.34 7.48 13.29
N ASP A 232 -8.84 8.69 13.03
CA ASP A 232 -8.17 9.07 11.78
C ASP A 232 -6.90 8.25 11.54
N ASN A 233 -6.13 7.92 12.58
CA ASN A 233 -4.98 7.03 12.47
C ASN A 233 -5.32 5.64 11.89
N MET A 234 -6.56 5.16 12.04
CA MET A 234 -7.01 3.87 11.50
C MET A 234 -7.68 4.04 10.13
N THR A 235 -8.49 5.09 9.97
CA THR A 235 -9.20 5.35 8.71
C THR A 235 -8.28 5.89 7.61
N ASP A 236 -7.22 6.62 7.93
CA ASP A 236 -6.18 7.02 6.98
C ASP A 236 -5.42 5.81 6.42
N VAL A 237 -5.12 4.82 7.28
CA VAL A 237 -4.54 3.53 6.85
C VAL A 237 -5.50 2.79 5.92
N ALA A 238 -6.76 2.66 6.33
CA ALA A 238 -7.79 2.03 5.51
C ALA A 238 -7.96 2.74 4.14
N GLY A 239 -7.93 4.07 4.12
CA GLY A 239 -8.03 4.87 2.89
C GLY A 239 -6.82 4.69 1.95
N ALA A 240 -5.61 4.66 2.52
CA ALA A 240 -4.38 4.39 1.77
C ALA A 240 -4.42 3.00 1.11
N LEU A 241 -4.76 1.96 1.89
CA LEU A 241 -4.85 0.58 1.41
C LEU A 241 -6.00 0.37 0.43
N SER A 242 -7.12 1.07 0.62
CA SER A 242 -8.24 1.03 -0.32
C SER A 242 -7.83 1.53 -1.71
N THR A 243 -7.11 2.65 -1.76
CA THR A 243 -6.63 3.21 -3.03
C THR A 243 -5.59 2.30 -3.68
N LEU A 244 -4.63 1.80 -2.90
CA LEU A 244 -3.61 0.85 -3.37
C LEU A 244 -4.26 -0.40 -3.96
N GLY A 245 -5.25 -0.97 -3.28
CA GLY A 245 -5.99 -2.14 -3.74
C GLY A 245 -6.71 -1.91 -5.07
N VAL A 246 -7.37 -0.76 -5.24
CA VAL A 246 -8.03 -0.40 -6.50
C VAL A 246 -7.01 -0.30 -7.65
N ASN A 247 -5.87 0.35 -7.40
CA ASN A 247 -4.81 0.50 -8.41
C ASN A 247 -4.21 -0.85 -8.81
N LEU A 248 -3.83 -1.68 -7.83
CA LEU A 248 -3.29 -3.01 -8.07
C LEU A 248 -4.31 -3.93 -8.75
N SER A 249 -5.60 -3.85 -8.41
CA SER A 249 -6.64 -4.67 -9.06
C SER A 249 -6.75 -4.40 -10.56
N ARG A 250 -6.55 -3.16 -11.00
CA ARG A 250 -6.56 -2.80 -12.43
C ARG A 250 -5.34 -3.37 -13.13
N PHE A 251 -4.17 -3.26 -12.50
CA PHE A 251 -2.96 -3.88 -13.02
C PHE A 251 -3.06 -5.41 -13.11
N THR A 252 -3.61 -6.09 -12.08
CA THR A 252 -3.84 -7.54 -12.14
C THR A 252 -4.76 -7.93 -13.29
N LYS A 253 -5.80 -7.12 -13.55
CA LYS A 253 -6.76 -7.39 -14.62
C LYS A 253 -6.07 -7.39 -15.99
N ASP A 254 -5.17 -6.44 -16.22
CA ASP A 254 -4.39 -6.37 -17.45
C ASP A 254 -3.40 -7.54 -17.56
N MET A 255 -2.67 -7.87 -16.49
CA MET A 255 -1.78 -9.04 -16.45
C MET A 255 -2.53 -10.35 -16.73
N LEU A 256 -3.71 -10.54 -16.14
CA LEU A 256 -4.55 -11.72 -16.37
C LEU A 256 -4.94 -11.84 -17.85
N PHE A 257 -5.32 -10.73 -18.48
CA PHE A 257 -5.63 -10.72 -19.91
C PHE A 257 -4.37 -11.04 -20.74
N TRP A 258 -3.24 -10.40 -20.44
CA TRP A 258 -1.99 -10.60 -21.17
C TRP A 258 -1.42 -12.02 -21.08
N ALA A 259 -1.70 -12.72 -19.97
CA ALA A 259 -1.28 -14.10 -19.76
C ALA A 259 -2.17 -15.14 -20.46
N THR A 260 -3.30 -14.74 -21.04
CA THR A 260 -4.15 -15.66 -21.82
C THR A 260 -3.42 -16.14 -23.08
N GLN A 261 -3.85 -17.29 -23.63
CA GLN A 261 -3.30 -17.77 -24.91
C GLN A 261 -3.71 -16.86 -26.07
N GLU A 262 -4.89 -16.25 -25.98
CA GLU A 262 -5.46 -15.34 -26.96
C GLU A 262 -4.67 -14.02 -27.02
N SER A 263 -4.21 -13.50 -25.88
CA SER A 263 -3.35 -12.32 -25.85
C SER A 263 -1.87 -12.65 -26.03
N GLY A 264 -1.36 -13.70 -25.39
CA GLY A 264 0.03 -14.17 -25.50
C GLY A 264 1.11 -13.11 -25.26
N ALA A 265 0.79 -12.04 -24.53
CA ALA A 265 1.61 -10.83 -24.41
C ALA A 265 2.72 -11.00 -23.36
N ILE A 266 2.43 -11.69 -22.26
CA ILE A 266 3.38 -12.00 -21.19
C ILE A 266 3.49 -13.51 -20.96
N ARG A 267 4.60 -13.93 -20.37
CA ARG A 267 4.87 -15.30 -19.93
C ARG A 267 5.23 -15.25 -18.45
N ILE A 268 4.43 -15.92 -17.64
CA ILE A 268 4.68 -16.08 -16.21
C ILE A 268 5.76 -17.14 -16.02
N ASP A 269 6.72 -16.89 -15.13
CA ASP A 269 7.77 -17.83 -14.79
C ASP A 269 7.22 -19.17 -14.26
N GLU A 270 7.92 -20.27 -14.56
CA GLU A 270 7.47 -21.62 -14.22
C GLU A 270 7.25 -21.83 -12.72
N GLY A 271 8.02 -21.14 -11.87
CA GLY A 271 7.87 -21.19 -10.42
C GLY A 271 6.53 -20.65 -9.90
N PHE A 272 5.81 -19.87 -10.71
CA PHE A 272 4.51 -19.31 -10.36
C PHE A 272 3.32 -19.96 -11.10
N LEU A 273 3.59 -20.95 -11.96
CA LEU A 273 2.57 -21.64 -12.73
C LEU A 273 2.08 -22.90 -11.99
N GLN A 274 0.76 -23.12 -12.01
CA GLN A 274 0.18 -24.38 -11.57
C GLN A 274 -0.17 -25.26 -12.78
N ILE A 275 0.02 -26.57 -12.65
CA ILE A 275 -0.34 -27.55 -13.69
C ILE A 275 -1.82 -27.95 -13.59
N SER A 276 -2.35 -28.51 -14.68
CA SER A 276 -3.66 -29.16 -14.68
C SER A 276 -3.52 -30.64 -14.35
N SER A 277 -4.47 -31.17 -13.58
CA SER A 277 -4.55 -32.61 -13.27
C SER A 277 -5.00 -33.47 -14.45
N ILE A 278 -5.59 -32.88 -15.51
CA ILE A 278 -6.18 -33.60 -16.64
C ILE A 278 -5.58 -33.22 -18.01
N MET A 279 -5.10 -31.97 -18.16
CA MET A 279 -4.60 -31.44 -19.44
C MET A 279 -3.08 -31.22 -19.38
N PRO A 280 -2.25 -32.08 -19.99
CA PRO A 280 -0.80 -32.04 -19.84
C PRO A 280 -0.13 -30.72 -20.28
N GLN A 281 -0.70 -30.04 -21.27
CA GLN A 281 -0.21 -28.78 -21.82
C GLN A 281 -0.63 -27.56 -20.99
N LYS A 282 -1.64 -27.68 -20.12
CA LYS A 282 -2.24 -26.52 -19.45
C LYS A 282 -1.33 -26.02 -18.33
N ARG A 283 -0.99 -24.74 -18.39
CA ARG A 283 -0.23 -23.99 -17.38
C ARG A 283 -1.06 -22.80 -16.94
N ASN A 284 -1.35 -22.73 -15.65
CA ASN A 284 -2.29 -21.76 -15.11
C ASN A 284 -1.53 -20.67 -14.36
N PRO A 285 -1.67 -19.38 -14.72
CA PRO A 285 -1.09 -18.26 -14.00
C PRO A 285 -1.88 -17.95 -12.71
N VAL A 286 -2.10 -18.98 -11.88
CA VAL A 286 -2.94 -18.89 -10.66
C VAL A 286 -2.35 -17.90 -9.66
N VAL A 287 -1.06 -17.59 -9.73
CA VAL A 287 -0.45 -16.50 -8.96
C VAL A 287 -1.20 -15.17 -9.17
N LEU A 288 -1.64 -14.86 -10.40
CA LEU A 288 -2.37 -13.64 -10.71
C LEU A 288 -3.81 -13.69 -10.16
N GLU A 289 -4.40 -14.88 -10.11
CA GLU A 289 -5.71 -15.10 -9.48
C GLU A 289 -5.64 -14.93 -7.96
N HIS A 290 -4.58 -15.45 -7.32
CA HIS A 290 -4.29 -15.25 -5.92
C HIS A 290 -4.03 -13.78 -5.58
N LEU A 291 -3.25 -13.08 -6.40
CA LEU A 291 -3.03 -11.64 -6.26
C LEU A 291 -4.37 -10.88 -6.31
N ARG A 292 -5.22 -11.18 -7.30
CA ARG A 292 -6.56 -10.57 -7.40
C ARG A 292 -7.42 -10.86 -6.17
N ALA A 293 -7.46 -12.11 -5.71
CA ALA A 293 -8.24 -12.50 -4.53
C ALA A 293 -7.73 -11.84 -3.25
N ARG A 294 -6.42 -11.75 -3.07
CA ARG A 294 -5.80 -11.09 -1.90
C ARG A 294 -5.99 -9.57 -1.93
N VAL A 295 -5.94 -8.93 -3.10
CA VAL A 295 -6.34 -7.52 -3.25
C VAL A 295 -7.78 -7.31 -2.78
N SER A 296 -8.72 -8.17 -3.18
CA SER A 296 -10.11 -8.09 -2.68
C SER A 296 -10.22 -8.31 -1.18
N ARG A 297 -9.43 -9.22 -0.60
CA ARG A 297 -9.37 -9.43 0.86
C ARG A 297 -8.93 -8.17 1.59
N MET A 298 -7.84 -7.56 1.13
CA MET A 298 -7.32 -6.29 1.68
C MET A 298 -8.36 -5.18 1.60
N LEU A 299 -9.05 -5.03 0.46
CA LEU A 299 -10.12 -4.05 0.27
C LEU A 299 -11.28 -4.26 1.24
N ALA A 300 -11.72 -5.51 1.42
CA ALA A 300 -12.80 -5.84 2.34
C ALA A 300 -12.42 -5.53 3.79
N GLN A 301 -11.19 -5.86 4.20
CA GLN A 301 -10.68 -5.57 5.54
C GLN A 301 -10.56 -4.06 5.78
N ALA A 302 -9.98 -3.31 4.85
CA ALA A 302 -9.87 -1.85 4.94
C ALA A 302 -11.25 -1.18 5.01
N GLN A 303 -12.23 -1.64 4.21
CA GLN A 303 -13.59 -1.13 4.30
C GLN A 303 -14.25 -1.50 5.64
N GLY A 304 -14.00 -2.69 6.17
CA GLY A 304 -14.45 -3.11 7.49
C GLY A 304 -13.94 -2.19 8.61
N THR A 305 -12.65 -1.82 8.58
CA THR A 305 -12.07 -0.82 9.50
C THR A 305 -12.83 0.50 9.44
N THR A 306 -13.08 1.04 8.24
CA THR A 306 -13.85 2.29 8.10
C THR A 306 -15.28 2.16 8.63
N LEU A 307 -15.93 1.02 8.42
CA LEU A 307 -17.30 0.79 8.88
C LEU A 307 -17.39 0.65 10.41
N GLN A 308 -16.38 0.07 11.06
CA GLN A 308 -16.33 0.00 12.52
C GLN A 308 -16.06 1.37 13.16
N CYS A 309 -15.27 2.23 12.51
CA CYS A 309 -15.08 3.62 12.94
C CYS A 309 -16.30 4.52 12.75
N HIS A 310 -17.37 4.05 12.09
CA HIS A 310 -18.50 4.87 11.67
C HIS A 310 -19.69 4.78 12.65
N ASN A 311 -20.34 5.93 12.90
CA ASN A 311 -21.58 6.06 13.68
C ASN A 311 -21.49 5.52 15.12
N ILE A 312 -20.38 5.85 15.78
CA ILE A 312 -20.11 5.60 17.19
C ILE A 312 -19.93 6.94 17.93
N PRO A 313 -20.05 6.98 19.27
CA PRO A 313 -19.78 8.19 20.05
C PRO A 313 -18.36 8.73 19.83
N PHE A 314 -18.20 10.06 19.86
CA PHE A 314 -16.87 10.68 19.83
C PHE A 314 -16.23 10.61 21.22
N GLY A 315 -15.39 9.60 21.43
CA GLY A 315 -14.70 9.29 22.68
C GLY A 315 -14.22 7.84 22.72
N ASP A 316 -13.75 7.42 23.89
CA ASP A 316 -13.26 6.06 24.12
C ASP A 316 -14.44 5.08 24.19
N THR A 317 -14.47 4.14 23.26
CA THR A 317 -15.51 3.12 23.13
C THR A 317 -14.91 1.85 22.55
N GLN A 318 -15.37 0.70 23.07
CA GLN A 318 -14.90 -0.61 22.62
C GLN A 318 -15.19 -0.90 21.14
N ASP A 319 -16.13 -0.18 20.50
CA ASP A 319 -16.45 -0.28 19.09
C ASP A 319 -15.23 -0.10 18.14
N ILE A 320 -14.20 0.64 18.57
CA ILE A 320 -12.97 0.94 17.79
C ILE A 320 -11.69 0.46 18.48
N GLU A 321 -11.80 -0.51 19.38
CA GLU A 321 -10.64 -1.09 20.08
C GLU A 321 -10.42 -2.54 19.65
N ASP A 322 -11.20 -3.47 20.19
CA ASP A 322 -10.84 -4.89 20.07
C ASP A 322 -11.19 -5.50 18.70
N GLU A 323 -12.41 -5.26 18.21
CA GLU A 323 -12.93 -5.86 16.96
C GLU A 323 -12.27 -5.30 15.68
N ILE A 324 -11.57 -4.17 15.79
CA ILE A 324 -10.93 -3.49 14.64
C ILE A 324 -9.52 -3.99 14.37
N ILE A 325 -8.86 -4.54 15.38
CA ILE A 325 -7.48 -5.01 15.29
C ILE A 325 -7.30 -6.03 14.15
N PRO A 326 -8.08 -7.14 14.06
CA PRO A 326 -7.83 -8.14 13.02
C PRO A 326 -8.03 -7.61 11.59
N LEU A 327 -8.98 -6.68 11.40
CA LEU A 327 -9.24 -6.07 10.10
C LEU A 327 -8.11 -5.13 9.71
N LEU A 328 -7.72 -4.25 10.64
CA LEU A 328 -6.71 -3.23 10.39
C LEU A 328 -5.34 -3.85 10.13
N PHE A 329 -4.84 -4.70 11.04
CA PHE A 329 -3.54 -5.36 10.86
C PHE A 329 -3.55 -6.36 9.70
N GLY A 330 -4.62 -7.15 9.55
CA GLY A 330 -4.73 -8.10 8.44
C GLY A 330 -4.73 -7.44 7.06
N SER A 331 -5.24 -6.20 6.94
CA SER A 331 -5.18 -5.43 5.70
C SER A 331 -3.74 -4.99 5.36
N LEU A 332 -2.96 -4.52 6.36
CA LEU A 332 -1.55 -4.17 6.20
C LEU A 332 -0.68 -5.39 5.87
N GLU A 333 -0.89 -6.51 6.58
CA GLU A 333 -0.21 -7.78 6.29
C GLU A 333 -0.47 -8.22 4.85
N THR A 334 -1.73 -8.17 4.41
CA THR A 334 -2.08 -8.51 3.03
C THR A 334 -1.40 -7.55 2.05
N ALA A 335 -1.29 -6.25 2.36
CA ALA A 335 -0.61 -5.28 1.52
C ALA A 335 0.89 -5.60 1.34
N VAL A 336 1.57 -6.02 2.41
CA VAL A 336 2.96 -6.49 2.37
C VAL A 336 3.09 -7.73 1.50
N GLU A 337 2.25 -8.74 1.76
CA GLU A 337 2.26 -10.01 1.02
C GLU A 337 2.07 -9.81 -0.49
N ILE A 338 1.04 -9.03 -0.89
CA ILE A 338 0.76 -8.80 -2.32
C ILE A 338 1.87 -7.97 -2.98
N SER A 339 2.42 -6.96 -2.30
CA SER A 339 3.45 -6.11 -2.88
C SER A 339 4.73 -6.90 -3.15
N ARG A 340 5.15 -7.73 -2.18
CA ARG A 340 6.29 -8.65 -2.36
C ARG A 340 6.04 -9.68 -3.46
N LEU A 341 4.83 -10.25 -3.53
CA LEU A 341 4.49 -11.23 -4.55
C LEU A 341 4.42 -10.60 -5.95
N TYR A 342 3.89 -9.38 -6.09
CA TYR A 342 3.97 -8.65 -7.36
C TYR A 342 5.41 -8.40 -7.78
N ALA A 343 6.27 -7.97 -6.85
CA ALA A 343 7.68 -7.72 -7.14
C ALA A 343 8.35 -8.98 -7.72
N ALA A 344 8.21 -10.12 -7.03
CA ALA A 344 8.78 -11.38 -7.47
C ALA A 344 8.23 -11.88 -8.83
N VAL A 345 6.94 -11.66 -9.11
CA VAL A 345 6.34 -11.97 -10.42
C VAL A 345 6.90 -11.05 -11.51
N VAL A 346 7.05 -9.75 -11.23
CA VAL A 346 7.57 -8.75 -12.18
C VAL A 346 9.05 -9.01 -12.49
N ASP A 347 9.86 -9.34 -11.49
CA ASP A 347 11.31 -9.60 -11.64
C ASP A 347 11.63 -10.76 -12.61
N THR A 348 10.67 -11.66 -12.81
CA THR A 348 10.83 -12.85 -13.66
C THR A 348 9.88 -12.85 -14.86
N LEU A 349 9.15 -11.74 -15.07
CA LEU A 349 8.10 -11.65 -16.08
C LEU A 349 8.67 -11.65 -17.50
N GLY A 350 8.34 -12.67 -18.28
CA GLY A 350 8.69 -12.70 -19.69
C GLY A 350 7.73 -11.85 -20.53
N VAL A 351 8.24 -11.10 -21.51
CA VAL A 351 7.44 -10.35 -22.48
C VAL A 351 7.64 -10.90 -23.89
N ASN A 352 6.54 -11.12 -24.63
CA ASN A 352 6.61 -11.57 -26.01
C ASN A 352 6.78 -10.37 -26.96
N VAL A 353 7.99 -9.83 -27.00
CA VAL A 353 8.34 -8.57 -27.71
C VAL A 353 7.91 -8.60 -29.18
N GLU A 354 8.24 -9.67 -29.91
CA GLU A 354 7.91 -9.76 -31.34
C GLU A 354 6.40 -9.87 -31.57
N HIS A 355 5.68 -10.61 -30.72
CA HIS A 355 4.23 -10.68 -30.80
C HIS A 355 3.59 -9.31 -30.54
N LEU A 356 4.01 -8.60 -29.49
CA LEU A 356 3.46 -7.28 -29.18
C LEU A 356 3.75 -6.26 -30.29
N ARG A 357 4.94 -6.32 -30.90
CA ARG A 357 5.28 -5.53 -32.09
C ARG A 357 4.32 -5.82 -33.25
N GLN A 358 4.05 -7.09 -33.55
CA GLN A 358 3.10 -7.48 -34.60
C GLN A 358 1.68 -7.00 -34.27
N ARG A 359 1.25 -7.09 -33.01
CA ARG A 359 -0.04 -6.58 -32.54
C ARG A 359 -0.15 -5.06 -32.60
N ALA A 360 0.95 -4.33 -32.38
CA ALA A 360 0.98 -2.89 -32.52
C ALA A 360 0.83 -2.46 -33.98
N ILE A 361 1.34 -3.25 -34.94
CA ILE A 361 1.13 -3.02 -36.38
C ILE A 361 -0.30 -3.40 -36.79
N ALA A 362 -0.82 -4.50 -36.24
CA ALA A 362 -2.14 -5.01 -36.57
C ALA A 362 -3.26 -4.06 -36.12
N GLY A 363 -4.34 -3.98 -36.89
CA GLY A 363 -5.56 -3.27 -36.48
C GLY A 363 -5.55 -1.76 -36.70
N PHE A 364 -4.70 -1.24 -37.61
CA PHE A 364 -4.71 0.17 -38.01
C PHE A 364 -4.49 1.16 -36.86
N THR A 365 -3.77 0.79 -35.80
CA THR A 365 -3.54 1.64 -34.61
C THR A 365 -2.73 2.91 -34.93
N THR A 366 -1.98 2.91 -36.04
CA THR A 366 -1.15 4.04 -36.50
C THR A 366 -1.93 5.09 -37.29
N VAL A 367 -3.17 4.80 -37.73
CA VAL A 367 -3.88 5.66 -38.71
C VAL A 367 -4.27 7.03 -38.17
N THR A 368 -4.27 7.23 -36.84
CA THR A 368 -4.39 8.57 -36.27
C THR A 368 -3.24 9.46 -36.72
N GLU A 369 -2.02 8.94 -36.77
CA GLU A 369 -0.86 9.71 -37.25
C GLU A 369 -0.88 9.93 -38.75
N LEU A 370 -1.44 9.00 -39.53
CA LEU A 370 -1.68 9.25 -40.95
C LEU A 370 -2.64 10.44 -41.14
N ALA A 371 -3.73 10.51 -40.37
CA ALA A 371 -4.65 11.65 -40.42
C ALA A 371 -3.95 12.95 -40.03
N ASP A 372 -3.16 12.95 -38.94
CA ASP A 372 -2.43 14.14 -38.51
C ASP A 372 -1.35 14.55 -39.53
N THR A 373 -0.69 13.59 -40.18
CA THR A 373 0.30 13.84 -41.24
C THR A 373 -0.35 14.49 -42.45
N LEU A 374 -1.54 14.05 -42.85
CA LEU A 374 -2.30 14.68 -43.93
C LEU A 374 -2.71 16.14 -43.60
N VAL A 375 -2.96 16.44 -42.33
CA VAL A 375 -3.19 17.83 -41.89
C VAL A 375 -1.90 18.65 -41.97
N ARG A 376 -0.79 18.12 -41.43
CA ARG A 376 0.48 18.86 -41.32
C ARG A 376 1.21 19.03 -42.65
N GLU A 377 1.22 18.01 -43.50
CA GLU A 377 2.01 17.97 -44.74
C GLU A 377 1.16 18.23 -45.99
N ALA A 378 -0.07 17.72 -46.05
CA ALA A 378 -0.96 17.91 -47.20
C ALA A 378 -1.99 19.06 -47.01
N GLY A 379 -1.97 19.74 -45.86
CA GLY A 379 -2.80 20.93 -45.61
C GLY A 379 -4.31 20.65 -45.54
N LEU A 380 -4.71 19.41 -45.32
CA LEU A 380 -6.13 19.03 -45.21
C LEU A 380 -6.73 19.54 -43.89
N PRO A 381 -7.99 20.02 -43.88
CA PRO A 381 -8.73 20.18 -42.63
C PRO A 381 -8.87 18.83 -41.92
N PHE A 382 -8.74 18.82 -40.59
CA PHE A 382 -8.74 17.59 -39.78
C PHE A 382 -9.90 16.63 -40.07
N ARG A 383 -11.12 17.15 -40.23
CA ARG A 383 -12.30 16.31 -40.53
C ARG A 383 -12.26 15.70 -41.94
N GLN A 384 -11.61 16.36 -42.91
CA GLN A 384 -11.39 15.77 -44.23
C GLN A 384 -10.31 14.68 -44.15
N ALA A 385 -9.19 14.95 -43.48
CA ALA A 385 -8.13 13.96 -43.27
C ALA A 385 -8.66 12.71 -42.54
N HIS A 386 -9.41 12.89 -41.46
CA HIS A 386 -10.04 11.80 -40.72
C HIS A 386 -11.01 10.98 -41.59
N SER A 387 -11.88 11.65 -42.36
CA SER A 387 -12.83 10.96 -43.25
C SER A 387 -12.12 10.18 -44.36
N LEU A 388 -11.06 10.75 -44.95
CA LEU A 388 -10.22 10.11 -45.94
C LEU A 388 -9.54 8.86 -45.37
N VAL A 389 -8.88 8.98 -44.21
CA VAL A 389 -8.24 7.84 -43.55
C VAL A 389 -9.26 6.77 -43.15
N SER A 390 -10.44 7.17 -42.69
CA SER A 390 -11.52 6.23 -42.38
C SER A 390 -11.99 5.46 -43.64
N ALA A 391 -12.05 6.13 -44.79
CA ALA A 391 -12.35 5.48 -46.06
C ALA A 391 -11.22 4.55 -46.52
N LEU A 392 -9.96 4.95 -46.33
CA LEU A 392 -8.80 4.13 -46.63
C LEU A 392 -8.77 2.85 -45.78
N VAL A 393 -9.09 2.95 -44.49
CA VAL A 393 -9.23 1.77 -43.61
C VAL A 393 -10.35 0.85 -44.08
N ARG A 394 -11.52 1.39 -44.45
CA ARG A 394 -12.62 0.57 -45.02
C ARG A 394 -12.21 -0.11 -46.33
N HIS A 395 -11.49 0.60 -47.20
CA HIS A 395 -10.96 0.07 -48.44
C HIS A 395 -9.99 -1.09 -48.18
N ALA A 396 -9.05 -0.91 -47.24
CA ALA A 396 -8.12 -1.96 -46.83
C ALA A 396 -8.85 -3.20 -46.27
N GLN A 397 -9.84 -2.99 -45.40
CA GLN A 397 -10.63 -4.06 -44.81
C GLN A 397 -11.45 -4.84 -45.85
N ALA A 398 -12.08 -4.13 -46.81
CA ALA A 398 -12.84 -4.76 -47.89
C ALA A 398 -11.96 -5.67 -48.78
N GLN A 399 -10.67 -5.35 -48.88
CA GLN A 399 -9.69 -6.12 -49.66
C GLN A 399 -8.82 -7.05 -48.81
N THR A 400 -9.08 -7.14 -47.50
CA THR A 400 -8.26 -7.94 -46.55
C THR A 400 -6.77 -7.54 -46.55
N LEU A 401 -6.48 -6.26 -46.81
CA LEU A 401 -5.12 -5.70 -46.76
C LEU A 401 -4.73 -5.34 -45.32
N ALA A 402 -3.47 -5.60 -44.95
CA ALA A 402 -2.91 -5.10 -43.71
C ALA A 402 -2.42 -3.65 -43.88
N PRO A 403 -2.22 -2.89 -42.79
CA PRO A 403 -1.72 -1.51 -42.87
C PRO A 403 -0.41 -1.37 -43.67
N ARG A 404 0.47 -2.38 -43.59
CA ARG A 404 1.74 -2.43 -44.33
C ARG A 404 1.60 -2.63 -45.84
N ASP A 405 0.42 -3.08 -46.29
CA ASP A 405 0.15 -3.35 -47.71
C ASP A 405 -0.45 -2.13 -48.40
N LEU A 406 -0.83 -1.10 -47.64
CA LEU A 406 -1.32 0.17 -48.18
C LEU A 406 -0.18 0.99 -48.78
N THR A 407 -0.49 1.69 -49.86
CA THR A 407 0.42 2.55 -50.62
C THR A 407 -0.09 3.98 -50.72
N ALA A 408 0.78 4.91 -51.11
CA ALA A 408 0.36 6.27 -51.41
C ALA A 408 -0.57 6.34 -52.64
N ASP A 409 -0.49 5.37 -53.55
CA ASP A 409 -1.44 5.23 -54.67
C ASP A 409 -2.86 4.93 -54.16
N ASP A 410 -3.00 4.04 -53.17
CA ASP A 410 -4.29 3.74 -52.56
C ASP A 410 -4.89 4.99 -51.91
N LEU A 411 -4.06 5.78 -51.20
CA LEU A 411 -4.48 7.05 -50.63
C LEU A 411 -4.98 8.02 -51.71
N ARG A 412 -4.25 8.16 -52.82
CA ARG A 412 -4.63 9.04 -53.95
C ARG A 412 -5.96 8.62 -54.57
N ASN A 413 -6.15 7.32 -54.81
CA ASN A 413 -7.39 6.78 -55.36
C ASN A 413 -8.58 7.01 -54.41
N VAL A 414 -8.43 6.70 -53.12
CA VAL A 414 -9.50 6.91 -52.13
C VAL A 414 -9.80 8.40 -51.96
N ALA A 415 -8.80 9.28 -52.05
CA ALA A 415 -8.97 10.73 -51.97
C ALA A 415 -9.80 11.28 -53.14
N LEU A 416 -9.54 10.82 -54.36
CA LEU A 416 -10.37 11.13 -55.52
C LEU A 416 -11.83 10.73 -55.29
N ASP A 417 -12.07 9.51 -54.82
CA ASP A 417 -13.42 8.99 -54.59
C ASP A 417 -14.18 9.72 -53.46
N THR A 418 -13.49 10.07 -52.36
CA THR A 418 -14.15 10.66 -51.18
C THR A 418 -14.17 12.19 -51.14
N LEU A 419 -13.15 12.84 -51.68
CA LEU A 419 -13.00 14.30 -51.62
C LEU A 419 -13.16 14.96 -53.00
N GLY A 420 -13.23 14.19 -54.09
CA GLY A 420 -13.32 14.72 -55.45
C GLY A 420 -12.04 15.42 -55.93
N ARG A 421 -10.91 15.22 -55.22
CA ARG A 421 -9.61 15.79 -55.55
C ARG A 421 -8.47 14.87 -55.11
N GLU A 422 -7.35 14.96 -55.81
CA GLU A 422 -6.13 14.28 -55.41
C GLU A 422 -5.57 14.90 -54.12
N VAL A 423 -5.00 14.04 -53.29
CA VAL A 423 -4.24 14.41 -52.10
C VAL A 423 -2.90 13.71 -52.21
N GLU A 424 -1.84 14.50 -52.34
CA GLU A 424 -0.48 13.97 -52.41
C GLU A 424 0.17 13.92 -51.04
N LEU A 425 0.79 12.77 -50.75
CA LEU A 425 1.71 12.58 -49.65
C LEU A 425 2.89 11.78 -50.19
N SER A 426 4.12 12.15 -49.85
CA SER A 426 5.30 11.40 -50.31
C SER A 426 5.27 9.97 -49.78
N ASP A 427 5.78 9.00 -50.55
CA ASP A 427 5.84 7.59 -50.12
C ASP A 427 6.55 7.44 -48.76
N GLY A 428 7.60 8.22 -48.54
CA GLY A 428 8.32 8.25 -47.27
C GLY A 428 7.49 8.77 -46.10
N ALA A 429 6.71 9.84 -46.30
CA ALA A 429 5.82 10.36 -45.27
C ALA A 429 4.65 9.41 -44.98
N PHE A 430 4.08 8.79 -46.03
CA PHE A 430 3.01 7.80 -45.90
C PHE A 430 3.48 6.56 -45.12
N ALA A 431 4.62 5.98 -45.52
CA ALA A 431 5.20 4.82 -44.86
C ALA A 431 5.55 5.11 -43.38
N ARG A 432 6.12 6.30 -43.11
CA ARG A 432 6.44 6.74 -41.74
C ARG A 432 5.18 6.93 -40.88
N ALA A 433 4.10 7.48 -41.43
CA ALA A 433 2.84 7.64 -40.70
C ALA A 433 2.20 6.30 -40.28
N LEU A 434 2.49 5.22 -41.03
CA LEU A 434 1.97 3.89 -40.75
C LEU A 434 2.95 3.01 -39.95
N ASP A 435 4.17 3.47 -39.70
CA ASP A 435 5.16 2.77 -38.88
C ASP A 435 4.90 3.02 -37.37
N PRO A 436 4.61 1.98 -36.57
CA PRO A 436 4.39 2.16 -35.13
C PRO A 436 5.63 2.65 -34.38
N ARG A 437 6.86 2.40 -34.87
CA ARG A 437 8.06 2.94 -34.23
C ARG A 437 8.11 4.45 -34.41
N ALA A 438 7.97 4.94 -35.65
CA ALA A 438 7.88 6.37 -35.91
C ALA A 438 6.69 7.04 -35.19
N PHE A 439 5.55 6.34 -35.08
CA PHE A 439 4.42 6.80 -34.28
C PHE A 439 4.84 7.06 -32.83
N VAL A 440 5.50 6.09 -32.18
CA VAL A 440 5.95 6.22 -30.79
C VAL A 440 7.03 7.29 -30.66
N GLU A 441 8.01 7.33 -31.55
CA GLU A 441 9.13 8.28 -31.51
C GLU A 441 8.67 9.74 -31.64
N SER A 442 7.61 10.01 -32.40
CA SER A 442 7.05 11.36 -32.54
C SER A 442 6.23 11.83 -31.33
N ARG A 443 5.96 10.96 -30.35
CA ARG A 443 5.18 11.27 -29.13
C ARG A 443 6.13 11.60 -28.00
N ASP A 444 6.95 12.62 -28.23
CA ASP A 444 8.09 12.98 -27.40
C ASP A 444 7.85 14.14 -26.41
N LEU A 445 6.60 14.60 -26.33
CA LEU A 445 6.17 15.55 -25.29
C LEU A 445 6.44 14.98 -23.89
N PRO A 446 6.56 15.83 -22.85
CA PRO A 446 6.74 15.36 -21.47
C PRO A 446 5.66 14.33 -21.08
N GLY A 447 6.12 13.15 -20.64
CA GLY A 447 5.24 12.03 -20.31
C GLY A 447 4.75 11.20 -21.50
N GLY A 448 5.24 11.48 -22.71
CA GLY A 448 4.87 10.77 -23.93
C GLY A 448 5.52 9.40 -24.08
N ALA A 449 5.02 8.65 -25.07
CA ALA A 449 5.41 7.27 -25.34
C ALA A 449 6.81 7.10 -25.94
N ALA A 450 7.40 8.17 -26.51
CA ALA A 450 8.74 8.10 -27.07
C ALA A 450 9.73 7.62 -26.00
N PRO A 451 10.68 6.71 -26.31
CA PRO A 451 11.62 6.17 -25.31
C PRO A 451 12.35 7.26 -24.53
N ARG A 452 12.73 8.36 -25.17
CA ARG A 452 13.33 9.54 -24.53
C ARG A 452 12.40 10.18 -23.49
N ALA A 453 11.14 10.40 -23.84
CA ALA A 453 10.17 11.05 -22.95
C ALA A 453 9.76 10.13 -21.79
N THR A 454 9.55 8.85 -22.06
CA THR A 454 9.27 7.83 -21.03
C THR A 454 10.47 7.65 -20.10
N ALA A 455 11.71 7.63 -20.61
CA ALA A 455 12.91 7.54 -19.78
C ALA A 455 13.03 8.70 -18.79
N ALA A 456 12.65 9.92 -19.19
CA ALA A 456 12.60 11.06 -18.28
C ALA A 456 11.58 10.87 -17.14
N VAL A 457 10.43 10.23 -17.42
CA VAL A 457 9.47 9.84 -16.37
C VAL A 457 10.06 8.79 -15.45
N LEU A 458 10.71 7.76 -15.99
CA LEU A 458 11.33 6.71 -15.19
C LEU A 458 12.45 7.25 -14.30
N GLU A 459 13.20 8.25 -14.76
CA GLU A 459 14.22 8.91 -13.94
C GLU A 459 13.61 9.72 -12.81
N ALA A 460 12.52 10.46 -13.08
CA ALA A 460 11.75 11.11 -12.01
C ALA A 460 11.18 10.10 -11.00
N GLN A 461 10.73 8.92 -11.46
CA GLN A 461 10.30 7.84 -10.56
C GLN A 461 11.46 7.30 -9.73
N ALA A 462 12.64 7.14 -10.31
CA ALA A 462 13.84 6.68 -9.60
C ALA A 462 14.23 7.65 -8.47
N GLN A 463 14.18 8.96 -8.72
CA GLN A 463 14.44 9.96 -7.68
C GLN A 463 13.43 9.84 -6.53
N VAL A 464 12.13 9.75 -6.84
CA VAL A 464 11.11 9.66 -5.79
C VAL A 464 11.20 8.35 -5.00
N ILE A 465 11.58 7.23 -5.65
CA ILE A 465 11.89 5.98 -4.95
C ILE A 465 13.07 6.18 -4.00
N GLY A 466 14.11 6.89 -4.42
CA GLY A 466 15.23 7.29 -3.57
C GLY A 466 14.77 8.09 -2.35
N ASP A 467 13.97 9.13 -2.55
CA ASP A 467 13.42 9.95 -1.47
C ASP A 467 12.55 9.13 -0.49
N ASP A 468 11.80 8.14 -0.99
CA ASP A 468 10.99 7.24 -0.16
C ASP A 468 11.87 6.23 0.62
N ARG A 469 12.98 5.77 0.05
CA ARG A 469 13.99 4.95 0.74
C ARG A 469 14.71 5.74 1.84
N ASP A 470 15.07 7.00 1.56
CA ASP A 470 15.68 7.90 2.55
C ASP A 470 14.70 8.14 3.71
N TRP A 471 13.45 8.46 3.41
CA TRP A 471 12.40 8.58 4.44
C TRP A 471 12.26 7.31 5.29
N LEU A 472 12.29 6.13 4.67
CA LEU A 472 12.20 4.85 5.36
C LEU A 472 13.40 4.63 6.30
N ALA A 473 14.61 4.88 5.82
CA ALA A 473 15.85 4.74 6.58
C ALA A 473 15.90 5.72 7.77
N GLU A 474 15.54 6.99 7.54
CA GLU A 474 15.45 8.02 8.58
C GLU A 474 14.43 7.63 9.65
N THR A 475 13.25 7.17 9.23
CA THR A 475 12.20 6.71 10.12
C THR A 475 12.68 5.54 10.99
N GLN A 476 13.26 4.50 10.39
CA GLN A 476 13.78 3.35 11.12
C GLN A 476 14.91 3.74 12.08
N ALA A 477 15.82 4.63 11.66
CA ALA A 477 16.90 5.14 12.50
C ALA A 477 16.36 5.94 13.71
N ALA A 478 15.37 6.81 13.50
CA ALA A 478 14.74 7.57 14.57
C ALA A 478 14.06 6.64 15.61
N LEU A 479 13.34 5.63 15.14
CA LEU A 479 12.70 4.64 16.02
C LEU A 479 13.72 3.80 16.80
N ALA A 480 14.81 3.38 16.15
CA ALA A 480 15.90 2.67 16.81
C ALA A 480 16.60 3.55 17.86
N ALA A 481 16.84 4.82 17.55
CA ALA A 481 17.43 5.79 18.48
C ALA A 481 16.55 6.02 19.72
N ALA A 482 15.23 6.15 19.54
CA ALA A 482 14.29 6.26 20.65
C ALA A 482 14.28 5.00 21.54
N ALA A 483 14.31 3.81 20.94
CA ALA A 483 14.39 2.55 21.68
C ALA A 483 15.71 2.45 22.48
N GLN A 484 16.84 2.87 21.90
CA GLN A 484 18.12 2.93 22.61
C GLN A 484 18.09 3.94 23.76
N LEU A 485 17.49 5.12 23.55
CA LEU A 485 17.31 6.14 24.58
C LEU A 485 16.50 5.60 25.75
N LEU A 486 15.33 4.99 25.48
CA LEU A 486 14.51 4.36 26.52
C LEU A 486 15.29 3.29 27.29
N ASN A 487 16.01 2.42 26.59
CA ASN A 487 16.83 1.39 27.24
C ASN A 487 17.91 2.01 28.15
N SER A 488 18.56 3.09 27.71
CA SER A 488 19.58 3.77 28.51
C SER A 488 19.01 4.39 29.79
N GLU A 489 17.85 5.04 29.70
CA GLU A 489 17.12 5.61 30.84
C GLU A 489 16.69 4.52 31.83
N VAL A 490 16.15 3.41 31.32
CA VAL A 490 15.77 2.25 32.14
C VAL A 490 16.98 1.69 32.89
N GLN A 491 18.12 1.50 32.22
CA GLN A 491 19.33 0.97 32.86
C GLN A 491 19.91 1.92 33.92
N ALA A 492 19.82 3.23 33.71
CA ALA A 492 20.28 4.22 34.68
C ALA A 492 19.47 4.20 35.99
N LEU A 493 18.19 3.78 35.94
CA LEU A 493 17.33 3.67 37.11
C LEU A 493 17.44 2.32 37.82
N ILE A 494 17.79 1.25 37.10
CA ILE A 494 17.93 -0.10 37.65
C ILE A 494 19.26 -0.28 38.41
N ARG A 495 20.34 0.35 37.92
CA ARG A 495 21.64 0.47 38.59
C ARG A 495 21.53 1.37 39.80
#